data_AF-A0A8J8W2Y9-F1
#
_entry.id   AF-A0A8J8W2Y9-F1
#
_cell.length_a   1.000
_cell.length_b   1.000
_cell.length_c   1.000
_cell.angle_alpha   90.00
_cell.angle_beta   90.00
_cell.angle_gamma   90.00
#
_symmetry.space_group_name_H-M   'P 1'
#
loop_
_entity.id
_entity.type
_entity.pdbx_description
1 polymer ?
#
loop_
_entity_poly.entity_id
_entity_poly.type
_entity_poly.pdbx_seq_one_letter_code
_entity_poly.pdbx_strand_id
1 'polypeptide(L)'
;MCTREQYTVGWICAITTEYVAAKQMLDTVNDPVPLSHNQRNTYTFGKVGSHNIVISVLPIGEYGISSAARVAEEMIHNFPNLRIGLMVGIGGGAPSPKHDIRLGDIVVSTPHNGHGGVFQYDYGKTMQDQTFRQTGFLDQPPTVLRAAVSELRAQYMSDGHALDDVVSKILDKKPRLRRDFARPDSATDLLYKAHVVHPKDSEEPCNVNCGSDPSLLVTRDPRGEYDDDPAIHYGIIASANQLMKDALTRTKMRLGKAWNGAELHPRNSSLVGGNVCNKQLFSNQSEMLTTIRISNLTSYA
;
A
#
# COMPACT_ATOMS: atom_id res chain seq x y z
N MET A 1 2.00 -12.81 31.44
CA MET A 1 3.05 -12.57 30.42
C MET A 1 2.49 -12.97 29.06
N CYS A 2 2.73 -12.15 28.03
CA CYS A 2 2.32 -12.50 26.68
C CYS A 2 3.22 -13.60 26.09
N THR A 3 2.65 -14.50 25.30
CA THR A 3 3.38 -15.57 24.61
C THR A 3 3.22 -15.46 23.09
N ARG A 4 4.10 -16.13 22.32
CA ARG A 4 4.12 -16.04 20.85
C ARG A 4 2.84 -16.61 20.23
N GLU A 5 2.23 -17.57 20.90
CA GLU A 5 1.01 -18.27 20.51
C GLU A 5 -0.23 -17.37 20.60
N GLN A 6 -0.15 -16.22 21.27
CA GLN A 6 -1.28 -15.29 21.39
C GLN A 6 -1.44 -14.39 20.17
N TYR A 7 -0.42 -14.24 19.34
CA TYR A 7 -0.43 -13.36 18.18
C TYR A 7 -0.99 -14.07 16.96
N THR A 8 -1.99 -13.46 16.33
CA THR A 8 -2.75 -14.07 15.22
C THR A 8 -2.70 -13.25 13.94
N VAL A 9 -2.28 -11.98 14.04
CA VAL A 9 -2.16 -11.07 12.90
C VAL A 9 -0.73 -10.54 12.82
N GLY A 10 -0.11 -10.69 11.65
CA GLY A 10 1.17 -10.09 11.31
C GLY A 10 0.96 -8.81 10.53
N TRP A 11 1.77 -7.78 10.77
CA TRP A 11 1.78 -6.53 10.01
C TRP A 11 3.22 -6.25 9.58
N ILE A 12 3.47 -6.24 8.28
CA ILE A 12 4.79 -5.95 7.70
C ILE A 12 4.78 -4.56 7.07
N CYS A 13 5.75 -3.75 7.45
CA CYS A 13 6.05 -2.43 6.90
C CYS A 13 7.30 -2.52 6.02
N ALA A 14 7.30 -1.84 4.87
CA ALA A 14 8.46 -1.73 4.00
C ALA A 14 9.52 -0.78 4.55
N ILE A 15 9.12 0.34 5.16
CA ILE A 15 10.03 1.40 5.61
C ILE A 15 9.74 1.88 7.03
N THR A 16 10.72 2.57 7.63
CA THR A 16 10.63 3.10 9.00
C THR A 16 9.44 4.04 9.19
N THR A 17 9.12 4.89 8.21
CA THR A 17 7.96 5.80 8.29
C THR A 17 6.66 5.03 8.47
N GLU A 18 6.44 3.98 7.68
CA GLU A 18 5.28 3.11 7.81
C GLU A 18 5.25 2.40 9.16
N TYR A 19 6.41 1.93 9.64
CA TYR A 19 6.53 1.27 10.94
C TYR A 19 6.19 2.21 12.11
N VAL A 20 6.64 3.48 12.04
CA VAL A 20 6.29 4.50 13.05
C VAL A 20 4.79 4.73 13.09
N ALA A 21 4.14 4.87 11.93
CA ALA A 21 2.69 5.03 11.82
C ALA A 21 1.95 3.81 12.34
N ALA A 22 2.35 2.60 11.93
CA ALA A 22 1.73 1.34 12.35
C ALA A 22 1.72 1.19 13.88
N LYS A 23 2.82 1.57 14.55
CA LYS A 23 2.90 1.56 16.02
C LYS A 23 1.93 2.52 16.69
N GLN A 24 1.54 3.63 16.06
CA GLN A 24 0.56 4.55 16.64
C GLN A 24 -0.88 4.05 16.50
N MET A 25 -1.12 3.08 15.62
CA MET A 25 -2.45 2.47 15.42
C MET A 25 -2.76 1.37 16.43
N LEU A 26 -1.82 1.00 17.30
CA LEU A 26 -2.04 0.03 18.37
C LEU A 26 -2.83 0.68 19.51
N ASP A 27 -3.90 0.02 19.96
CA ASP A 27 -4.63 0.40 21.17
C ASP A 27 -3.76 0.21 22.42
N THR A 28 -3.00 -0.89 22.43
CA THR A 28 -2.04 -1.22 23.50
C THR A 28 -0.75 -1.77 22.91
N VAL A 29 0.39 -1.32 23.45
CA VAL A 29 1.71 -1.90 23.18
C VAL A 29 2.03 -2.88 24.31
N ASN A 30 2.37 -4.11 23.94
CA ASN A 30 2.70 -5.17 24.89
C ASN A 30 4.22 -5.24 25.10
N ASP A 31 4.62 -5.84 26.22
CA ASP A 31 6.03 -6.14 26.48
C ASP A 31 6.60 -7.09 25.42
N PRO A 32 7.91 -6.98 25.11
CA PRO A 32 8.58 -7.90 24.22
C PRO A 32 8.42 -9.35 24.65
N VAL A 33 8.04 -10.22 23.71
CA VAL A 33 7.99 -11.66 23.93
C VAL A 33 9.37 -12.26 23.65
N PRO A 34 9.88 -13.19 24.47
CA PRO A 34 11.11 -13.91 24.18
C PRO A 34 11.04 -14.61 22.81
N LEU A 35 12.06 -14.36 21.99
CA LEU A 35 12.21 -14.94 20.65
C LEU A 35 13.55 -15.69 20.58
N SER A 36 13.72 -16.54 19.56
CA SER A 36 14.94 -17.34 19.41
C SER A 36 16.18 -16.45 19.26
N HIS A 37 17.33 -16.92 19.77
CA HIS A 37 18.60 -16.17 19.73
C HIS A 37 19.11 -15.87 18.29
N ASN A 38 18.61 -16.58 17.28
CA ASN A 38 19.06 -16.47 15.89
C ASN A 38 18.08 -15.67 15.00
N GLN A 39 17.14 -14.95 15.59
CA GLN A 39 16.24 -14.08 14.82
C GLN A 39 17.01 -12.94 14.16
N ARG A 40 16.60 -12.57 12.95
CA ARG A 40 17.18 -11.50 12.13
C ARG A 40 16.27 -10.27 12.06
N ASN A 41 15.00 -10.41 12.44
CA ASN A 41 14.03 -9.33 12.44
C ASN A 41 13.68 -8.86 13.85
N THR A 42 13.20 -7.63 13.94
CA THR A 42 12.66 -7.06 15.17
C THR A 42 11.14 -6.95 15.08
N TYR A 43 10.47 -7.02 16.22
CA TYR A 43 9.02 -7.03 16.30
C TYR A 43 8.52 -6.06 17.37
N THR A 44 7.45 -5.33 17.05
CA THR A 44 6.61 -4.66 18.05
C THR A 44 5.37 -5.50 18.28
N PHE A 45 4.99 -5.62 19.54
CA PHE A 45 3.84 -6.40 19.97
C PHE A 45 2.74 -5.49 20.46
N GLY A 46 1.50 -5.79 20.11
CA GLY A 46 0.38 -5.01 20.61
C GLY A 46 -0.98 -5.57 20.24
N LYS A 47 -1.99 -4.72 20.38
CA LYS A 47 -3.39 -5.06 20.12
C LYS A 47 -4.08 -3.97 19.32
N VAL A 48 -5.00 -4.39 18.46
CA VAL A 48 -6.04 -3.53 17.85
C VAL A 48 -7.38 -4.24 18.02
N GLY A 49 -8.31 -3.60 18.71
CA GLY A 49 -9.57 -4.19 19.14
C GLY A 49 -9.35 -5.47 19.94
N SER A 50 -9.83 -6.60 19.38
CA SER A 50 -9.66 -7.94 19.95
C SER A 50 -8.45 -8.71 19.39
N HIS A 51 -7.74 -8.16 18.40
CA HIS A 51 -6.68 -8.84 17.68
C HIS A 51 -5.31 -8.53 18.26
N ASN A 52 -4.54 -9.56 18.59
CA ASN A 52 -3.13 -9.43 18.95
C ASN A 52 -2.29 -9.36 17.67
N ILE A 53 -1.58 -8.25 17.50
CA ILE A 53 -0.83 -7.91 16.29
C ILE A 53 0.66 -7.94 16.60
N VAL A 54 1.43 -8.55 15.71
CA VAL A 54 2.88 -8.43 15.65
C VAL A 54 3.29 -7.62 14.43
N ILE A 55 4.02 -6.52 14.65
CA ILE A 55 4.46 -5.60 13.59
C ILE A 55 5.96 -5.77 13.36
N SER A 56 6.39 -5.89 12.11
CA SER A 56 7.80 -5.87 11.72
C SER A 56 8.05 -4.87 10.59
N VAL A 57 9.30 -4.48 10.42
CA VAL A 57 9.77 -3.60 9.34
C VAL A 57 10.94 -4.26 8.65
N LEU A 58 11.07 -4.04 7.34
CA LEU A 58 12.23 -4.54 6.60
C LEU A 58 13.52 -3.89 7.11
N PRO A 59 14.67 -4.59 7.05
CA PRO A 59 15.95 -4.01 7.42
C PRO A 59 16.30 -2.76 6.60
N ILE A 60 17.02 -1.83 7.22
CA ILE A 60 17.45 -0.59 6.56
C ILE A 60 18.28 -0.93 5.31
N GLY A 61 17.99 -0.26 4.21
CA GLY A 61 18.66 -0.47 2.91
C GLY A 61 18.13 -1.66 2.12
N GLU A 62 17.23 -2.47 2.70
CA GLU A 62 16.52 -3.50 1.98
C GLU A 62 15.13 -3.01 1.57
N TYR A 63 14.75 -3.34 0.34
CA TYR A 63 13.42 -3.11 -0.19
C TYR A 63 13.11 -4.19 -1.21
N GLY A 64 11.86 -4.19 -1.68
CA GLY A 64 11.42 -5.12 -2.71
C GLY A 64 10.97 -6.48 -2.17
N ILE A 65 10.51 -7.27 -3.12
CA ILE A 65 9.69 -8.45 -2.90
C ILE A 65 10.41 -9.53 -2.07
N SER A 66 11.71 -9.70 -2.31
CA SER A 66 12.53 -10.73 -1.64
C SER A 66 12.74 -10.44 -0.15
N SER A 67 12.98 -9.18 0.24
CA SER A 67 13.19 -8.83 1.64
C SER A 67 11.90 -9.00 2.44
N ALA A 68 10.76 -8.55 1.91
CA ALA A 68 9.47 -8.76 2.54
C ALA A 68 9.11 -10.23 2.73
N ALA A 69 9.39 -11.07 1.74
CA ALA A 69 9.13 -12.49 1.85
C ALA A 69 9.97 -13.16 2.94
N ARG A 70 11.25 -12.77 3.09
CA ARG A 70 12.11 -13.24 4.18
C ARG A 70 11.58 -12.82 5.55
N VAL A 71 11.08 -11.58 5.68
CA VAL A 71 10.47 -11.10 6.93
C VAL A 71 9.19 -11.87 7.24
N ALA A 72 8.34 -12.12 6.25
CA ALA A 72 7.12 -12.88 6.41
C ALA A 72 7.38 -14.35 6.82
N GLU A 73 8.33 -15.02 6.15
CA GLU A 73 8.71 -16.40 6.46
C GLU A 73 9.21 -16.52 7.91
N GLU A 74 10.07 -15.60 8.33
CA GLU A 74 10.59 -15.58 9.69
C GLU A 74 9.51 -15.23 10.73
N MET A 75 8.56 -14.36 10.39
CA MET A 75 7.41 -14.06 11.24
C MET A 75 6.54 -15.31 11.43
N ILE A 76 6.18 -16.02 10.36
CA ILE A 76 5.39 -17.25 10.43
C ILE A 76 6.12 -18.32 11.26
N HIS A 77 7.44 -18.44 11.10
CA HIS A 77 8.23 -19.37 11.88
C HIS A 77 8.23 -19.05 13.39
N ASN A 78 8.29 -17.77 13.76
CA ASN A 78 8.34 -17.35 15.15
C ASN A 78 6.97 -17.31 15.84
N PHE A 79 5.88 -17.16 15.09
CA PHE A 79 4.52 -17.01 15.61
C PHE A 79 3.61 -18.15 15.12
N PRO A 80 3.51 -19.27 15.85
CA PRO A 80 2.87 -20.50 15.36
C PRO A 80 1.36 -20.37 15.12
N ASN A 81 0.71 -19.39 15.75
CA ASN A 81 -0.73 -19.14 15.61
C ASN A 81 -1.04 -17.94 14.70
N LEU A 82 -0.06 -17.45 13.95
CA LEU A 82 -0.30 -16.43 12.93
C LEU A 82 -1.27 -17.01 11.88
N ARG A 83 -2.39 -16.30 11.64
CA ARG A 83 -3.42 -16.72 10.68
C ARG A 83 -3.52 -15.77 9.50
N ILE A 84 -3.16 -14.51 9.71
CA ILE A 84 -3.27 -13.42 8.76
C ILE A 84 -1.97 -12.64 8.80
N GLY A 85 -1.48 -12.24 7.63
CA GLY A 85 -0.45 -11.24 7.47
C GLY A 85 -0.99 -10.04 6.67
N LEU A 86 -0.57 -8.85 7.03
CA LEU A 86 -0.93 -7.62 6.33
C LEU A 86 0.34 -6.94 5.86
N MET A 87 0.41 -6.62 4.57
CA MET A 87 1.42 -5.72 4.04
C MET A 87 0.79 -4.33 3.98
N VAL A 88 1.11 -3.47 4.93
CA VAL A 88 0.54 -2.12 4.98
C VAL A 88 1.66 -1.10 4.83
N GLY A 89 1.45 -0.13 3.96
CA GLY A 89 2.42 0.93 3.77
C GLY A 89 2.00 1.98 2.76
N ILE A 90 2.96 2.73 2.27
CA ILE A 90 2.75 3.83 1.35
C ILE A 90 2.89 3.32 -0.10
N GLY A 91 2.10 3.88 -1.02
CA GLY A 91 2.20 3.58 -2.45
C GLY A 91 1.88 4.80 -3.31
N GLY A 92 2.29 4.79 -4.59
CA GLY A 92 1.97 5.86 -5.54
C GLY A 92 0.57 5.69 -6.13
N GLY A 93 -0.22 6.76 -6.16
CA GLY A 93 -1.54 6.74 -6.80
C GLY A 93 -1.46 6.60 -8.32
N ALA A 94 -2.35 5.80 -8.93
CA ALA A 94 -2.60 5.84 -10.37
C ALA A 94 -4.02 6.36 -10.66
N PRO A 95 -4.26 7.68 -10.48
CA PRO A 95 -5.59 8.26 -10.58
C PRO A 95 -6.18 8.10 -12.00
N SER A 96 -7.50 8.00 -12.06
CA SER A 96 -8.30 7.92 -13.28
C SER A 96 -9.56 8.77 -13.16
N PRO A 97 -10.23 9.14 -14.26
CA PRO A 97 -11.51 9.86 -14.17
C PRO A 97 -12.59 9.16 -13.34
N LYS A 98 -12.52 7.82 -13.20
CA LYS A 98 -13.45 7.02 -12.40
C LYS A 98 -12.99 6.82 -10.95
N HIS A 99 -11.69 6.92 -10.72
CA HIS A 99 -11.04 6.64 -9.43
C HIS A 99 -10.03 7.74 -9.17
N ASP A 100 -10.51 8.82 -8.57
CA ASP A 100 -9.73 10.01 -8.31
C ASP A 100 -8.91 9.87 -7.03
N ILE A 101 -7.82 9.10 -7.12
CA ILE A 101 -6.92 8.80 -5.99
C ILE A 101 -6.10 10.05 -5.64
N ARG A 102 -6.23 10.54 -4.40
CA ARG A 102 -5.60 11.76 -3.85
C ARG A 102 -4.61 11.46 -2.76
N LEU A 103 -3.71 12.39 -2.47
CA LEU A 103 -2.80 12.30 -1.33
C LEU A 103 -3.54 12.00 -0.02
N GLY A 104 -3.13 10.92 0.64
CA GLY A 104 -3.73 10.45 1.89
C GLY A 104 -4.87 9.45 1.72
N ASP A 105 -5.37 9.23 0.49
CA ASP A 105 -6.38 8.20 0.24
C ASP A 105 -5.85 6.81 0.56
N ILE A 106 -6.75 5.91 0.95
CA ILE A 106 -6.43 4.52 1.27
C ILE A 106 -6.89 3.63 0.13
N VAL A 107 -6.08 2.63 -0.22
CA VAL A 107 -6.41 1.63 -1.22
C VAL A 107 -6.27 0.24 -0.64
N VAL A 108 -7.37 -0.50 -0.64
CA VAL A 108 -7.46 -1.87 -0.14
C VAL A 108 -7.43 -2.82 -1.33
N SER A 109 -6.47 -3.75 -1.31
CA SER A 109 -6.37 -4.80 -2.32
C SER A 109 -7.60 -5.71 -2.28
N THR A 110 -8.37 -5.73 -3.36
CA THR A 110 -9.51 -6.63 -3.52
C THR A 110 -9.43 -7.40 -4.83
N PRO A 111 -9.70 -8.72 -4.84
CA PRO A 111 -9.74 -9.49 -6.08
C PRO A 111 -10.72 -8.90 -7.10
N HIS A 112 -10.32 -8.86 -8.36
CA HIS A 112 -11.15 -8.36 -9.45
C HIS A 112 -10.74 -8.97 -10.79
N ASN A 113 -11.70 -9.32 -11.66
CA ASN A 113 -11.48 -9.83 -13.01
C ASN A 113 -10.44 -10.97 -13.12
N GLY A 114 -10.46 -11.93 -12.18
CA GLY A 114 -9.53 -13.07 -12.17
C GLY A 114 -8.16 -12.78 -11.56
N HIS A 115 -7.90 -11.55 -11.07
CA HIS A 115 -6.69 -11.22 -10.33
C HIS A 115 -6.88 -11.33 -8.81
N GLY A 116 -5.81 -11.72 -8.12
CA GLY A 116 -5.75 -11.90 -6.66
C GLY A 116 -5.97 -10.64 -5.82
N GLY A 117 -5.98 -9.46 -6.42
CA GLY A 117 -5.96 -8.17 -5.71
C GLY A 117 -4.59 -7.49 -5.77
N VAL A 118 -3.52 -8.24 -6.01
CA VAL A 118 -2.18 -7.70 -6.28
C VAL A 118 -1.68 -8.18 -7.63
N PHE A 119 -1.06 -7.27 -8.38
CA PHE A 119 -0.56 -7.50 -9.74
C PHE A 119 0.92 -7.18 -9.81
N GLN A 120 1.78 -8.20 -9.97
CA GLN A 120 3.22 -7.97 -10.15
C GLN A 120 3.53 -7.67 -11.63
N TYR A 121 3.81 -6.40 -11.96
CA TYR A 121 3.94 -5.94 -13.34
C TYR A 121 5.31 -6.18 -13.98
N ASP A 122 6.34 -6.44 -13.18
CA ASP A 122 7.72 -6.67 -13.65
C ASP A 122 8.09 -8.16 -13.73
N TYR A 123 7.12 -9.07 -13.50
CA TYR A 123 7.35 -10.52 -13.49
C TYR A 123 6.71 -11.23 -14.68
N GLY A 124 7.55 -11.68 -15.60
CA GLY A 124 7.11 -12.28 -16.84
C GLY A 124 8.27 -12.61 -17.78
N LYS A 125 7.92 -13.02 -18.99
CA LYS A 125 8.87 -13.36 -20.05
C LYS A 125 8.90 -12.22 -21.06
N THR A 126 10.11 -11.78 -21.39
CA THR A 126 10.36 -10.99 -22.60
C THR A 126 10.67 -11.98 -23.73
N MET A 127 9.99 -11.82 -24.86
CA MET A 127 10.22 -12.63 -26.06
C MET A 127 10.62 -11.70 -27.21
N GLN A 128 11.55 -12.13 -28.06
CA GLN A 128 12.00 -11.33 -29.20
C GLN A 128 10.82 -10.99 -30.11
N ASP A 129 10.71 -9.72 -30.51
CA ASP A 129 9.63 -9.15 -31.33
C ASP A 129 8.19 -9.37 -30.79
N GLN A 130 8.08 -9.73 -29.51
CA GLN A 130 6.82 -9.95 -28.84
C GLN A 130 6.72 -9.07 -27.60
N THR A 131 5.49 -8.93 -27.15
CA THR A 131 5.20 -8.17 -25.96
C THR A 131 5.58 -8.96 -24.70
N PHE A 132 5.96 -8.24 -23.65
CA PHE A 132 6.16 -8.83 -22.33
C PHE A 132 4.92 -9.64 -21.96
N ARG A 133 5.15 -10.91 -21.64
CA ARG A 133 4.07 -11.81 -21.25
C ARG A 133 4.21 -12.10 -19.78
N GLN A 134 3.23 -11.67 -19.00
CA GLN A 134 3.12 -12.07 -17.61
C GLN A 134 2.93 -13.59 -17.52
N THR A 135 3.67 -14.22 -16.60
CA THR A 135 3.67 -15.68 -16.45
C THR A 135 3.24 -16.16 -15.07
N GLY A 136 2.72 -15.27 -14.22
CA GLY A 136 2.25 -15.63 -12.88
C GLY A 136 1.17 -14.69 -12.36
N PHE A 137 0.35 -15.18 -11.43
CA PHE A 137 -0.62 -14.40 -10.67
C PHE A 137 -0.39 -14.65 -9.18
N LEU A 138 -0.70 -13.64 -8.38
CA LEU A 138 -0.75 -13.79 -6.93
C LEU A 138 -2.14 -14.32 -6.54
N ASP A 139 -2.18 -15.21 -5.56
CA ASP A 139 -3.43 -15.76 -5.04
C ASP A 139 -4.28 -14.70 -4.31
N GLN A 140 -5.55 -15.03 -4.11
CA GLN A 140 -6.50 -14.16 -3.46
C GLN A 140 -6.33 -14.18 -1.93
N PRO A 141 -6.59 -13.06 -1.24
CA PRO A 141 -6.75 -13.07 0.20
C PRO A 141 -7.79 -14.10 0.66
N PRO A 142 -7.62 -14.68 1.87
CA PRO A 142 -8.59 -15.55 2.49
C PRO A 142 -10.02 -15.02 2.44
N THR A 143 -10.98 -15.94 2.29
CA THR A 143 -12.41 -15.60 2.27
C THR A 143 -12.83 -14.79 3.50
N VAL A 144 -12.26 -15.08 4.68
CA VAL A 144 -12.55 -14.31 5.91
C VAL A 144 -12.17 -12.84 5.77
N LEU A 145 -11.04 -12.52 5.14
CA LEU A 145 -10.62 -11.13 4.93
C LEU A 145 -11.47 -10.44 3.85
N ARG A 146 -11.84 -11.16 2.80
CA ARG A 146 -12.71 -10.63 1.74
C ARG A 146 -14.11 -10.32 2.26
N ALA A 147 -14.64 -11.18 3.14
CA ALA A 147 -15.91 -10.94 3.83
C ALA A 147 -15.81 -9.72 4.76
N ALA A 148 -14.76 -9.64 5.58
CA ALA A 148 -14.52 -8.50 6.47
C ALA A 148 -14.41 -7.17 5.71
N VAL A 149 -13.72 -7.15 4.57
CA VAL A 149 -13.65 -5.96 3.69
C VAL A 149 -15.02 -5.57 3.15
N SER A 150 -15.87 -6.54 2.82
CA SER A 150 -17.23 -6.28 2.32
C SER A 150 -18.12 -5.67 3.41
N GLU A 151 -18.04 -6.19 4.63
CA GLU A 151 -18.73 -5.64 5.80
C GLU A 151 -18.26 -4.22 6.12
N LEU A 152 -16.95 -4.01 6.21
CA LEU A 152 -16.36 -2.69 6.48
C LEU A 152 -16.75 -1.66 5.41
N ARG A 153 -16.75 -2.07 4.14
CA ARG A 153 -17.19 -1.22 3.04
C ARG A 153 -18.67 -0.85 3.17
N ALA A 154 -19.54 -1.79 3.53
CA ALA A 154 -20.97 -1.52 3.72
C ALA A 154 -21.20 -0.54 4.87
N GLN A 155 -20.47 -0.70 5.97
CA GLN A 155 -20.52 0.24 7.10
C GLN A 155 -20.11 1.65 6.68
N TYR A 156 -18.96 1.80 6.01
CA TYR A 156 -18.50 3.12 5.57
C TYR A 156 -19.39 3.77 4.52
N MET A 157 -20.02 2.98 3.64
CA MET A 157 -21.02 3.50 2.71
C MET A 157 -22.30 4.01 3.40
N SER A 158 -22.66 3.45 4.55
CA SER A 158 -23.85 3.85 5.31
C SER A 158 -23.57 5.03 6.24
N ASP A 159 -22.49 4.93 7.01
CA ASP A 159 -22.26 5.76 8.20
C ASP A 159 -21.04 6.68 8.05
N GLY A 160 -20.29 6.56 6.94
CA GLY A 160 -18.99 7.20 6.76
C GLY A 160 -17.90 6.56 7.62
N HIS A 161 -16.74 7.23 7.71
CA HIS A 161 -15.62 6.77 8.53
C HIS A 161 -14.97 7.90 9.33
N ALA A 162 -14.36 7.57 10.47
CA ALA A 162 -13.70 8.52 11.37
C ALA A 162 -12.17 8.52 11.22
N LEU A 163 -11.64 8.21 10.04
CA LEU A 163 -10.20 8.01 9.83
C LEU A 163 -9.39 9.29 10.09
N ASP A 164 -9.84 10.43 9.58
CA ASP A 164 -9.17 11.71 9.79
C ASP A 164 -9.16 12.11 11.26
N ASP A 165 -10.28 11.93 11.96
CA ASP A 165 -10.39 12.16 13.42
C ASP A 165 -9.40 11.30 14.21
N VAL A 166 -9.27 10.02 13.86
CA VAL A 166 -8.33 9.10 14.52
C VAL A 166 -6.89 9.56 14.32
N VAL A 167 -6.52 9.92 13.09
CA VAL A 167 -5.17 10.42 12.77
C VAL A 167 -4.90 11.73 13.49
N SER A 168 -5.83 12.69 13.45
CA SER A 168 -5.72 13.98 14.12
C SER A 168 -5.52 13.82 15.64
N LYS A 169 -6.30 12.95 16.29
CA LYS A 169 -6.14 12.63 17.73
C LYS A 169 -4.77 12.04 18.06
N ILE A 170 -4.19 11.23 17.18
CA ILE A 170 -2.84 10.68 17.36
C ILE A 170 -1.80 11.80 17.26
N LEU A 171 -1.92 12.67 16.25
CA LEU A 171 -0.98 13.77 16.02
C LEU A 171 -1.02 14.81 17.15
N ASP A 172 -2.19 15.08 17.72
CA ASP A 172 -2.34 15.94 18.90
C ASP A 172 -1.58 15.40 20.12
N LYS A 173 -1.63 14.07 20.33
CA LYS A 173 -0.91 13.40 21.42
C LYS A 173 0.59 13.29 21.18
N LYS A 174 1.04 13.40 19.92
CA LYS A 174 2.44 13.21 19.51
C LYS A 174 2.94 14.39 18.66
N PRO A 175 3.21 15.56 19.25
CA PRO A 175 3.61 16.75 18.50
C PRO A 175 4.85 16.57 17.61
N ARG A 176 5.78 15.68 17.99
CA ARG A 176 6.96 15.34 17.17
C ARG A 176 6.60 14.69 15.84
N LEU A 177 5.48 13.96 15.77
CA LEU A 177 5.02 13.31 14.54
C LEU A 177 4.30 14.29 13.61
N ARG A 178 3.70 15.37 14.13
CA ARG A 178 2.94 16.33 13.33
C ARG A 178 3.74 16.91 12.17
N ARG A 179 5.04 17.13 12.33
CA ARG A 179 5.89 17.68 11.26
C ARG A 179 5.98 16.74 10.05
N ASP A 180 6.12 15.43 10.29
CA ASP A 180 6.50 14.46 9.25
C ASP A 180 5.32 13.56 8.82
N PHE A 181 4.22 13.54 9.59
CA PHE A 181 3.07 12.65 9.39
C PHE A 181 1.73 13.39 9.21
N ALA A 182 1.69 14.72 9.37
CA ALA A 182 0.48 15.46 9.04
C ALA A 182 0.19 15.34 7.55
N ARG A 183 -1.09 15.23 7.22
CA ARG A 183 -1.53 15.28 5.83
C ARG A 183 -1.15 16.64 5.23
N PRO A 184 -0.49 16.68 4.06
CA PRO A 184 -0.23 17.94 3.36
C PRO A 184 -1.52 18.70 3.05
N ASP A 185 -1.42 20.01 2.87
CA ASP A 185 -2.55 20.83 2.45
C ASP A 185 -3.10 20.32 1.10
N SER A 186 -4.43 20.25 0.98
CA SER A 186 -5.12 19.80 -0.23
C SER A 186 -4.70 20.57 -1.50
N ALA A 187 -4.31 21.84 -1.38
CA ALA A 187 -3.82 22.66 -2.49
C ALA A 187 -2.46 22.18 -3.03
N THR A 188 -1.74 21.34 -2.29
CA THR A 188 -0.48 20.74 -2.71
C THR A 188 -0.66 19.41 -3.46
N ASP A 189 -1.88 18.85 -3.50
CA ASP A 189 -2.21 17.65 -4.27
C ASP A 189 -2.43 17.98 -5.76
N LEU A 190 -1.32 18.27 -6.44
CA LEU A 190 -1.31 18.62 -7.86
C LEU A 190 -1.09 17.39 -8.74
N LEU A 191 -2.05 17.10 -9.61
CA LEU A 191 -1.92 16.04 -10.62
C LEU A 191 -1.44 16.61 -11.96
N TYR A 192 -0.16 16.40 -12.28
CA TYR A 192 0.41 16.78 -13.57
C TYR A 192 -0.07 15.87 -14.71
N LYS A 193 -0.20 16.44 -15.91
CA LYS A 193 -0.46 15.70 -17.15
C LYS A 193 0.70 14.74 -17.43
N ALA A 194 0.39 13.57 -17.98
CA ALA A 194 1.37 12.48 -18.12
C ALA A 194 2.58 12.77 -19.03
N HIS A 195 2.54 13.82 -19.85
CA HIS A 195 3.66 14.22 -20.72
C HIS A 195 4.61 15.22 -20.05
N VAL A 196 4.28 15.73 -18.85
CA VAL A 196 5.15 16.61 -18.09
C VAL A 196 6.34 15.78 -17.59
N VAL A 197 7.54 16.18 -17.98
CA VAL A 197 8.78 15.54 -17.55
C VAL A 197 9.25 16.25 -16.29
N HIS A 198 9.38 15.50 -15.21
CA HIS A 198 9.88 16.01 -13.95
C HIS A 198 11.42 16.01 -13.96
N PRO A 199 12.08 17.09 -13.47
CA PRO A 199 13.54 17.13 -13.40
C PRO A 199 14.08 15.97 -12.56
N LYS A 200 15.14 15.32 -13.07
CA LYS A 200 15.80 14.23 -12.34
C LYS A 200 16.52 14.79 -11.12
N ASP A 201 16.39 14.10 -10.00
CA ASP A 201 17.17 14.30 -8.78
C ASP A 201 17.03 15.68 -8.13
N SER A 202 15.91 16.37 -8.34
CA SER A 202 15.62 17.57 -7.58
C SER A 202 14.95 17.26 -6.24
N GLU A 203 15.42 17.92 -5.19
CA GLU A 203 14.80 17.88 -3.85
C GLU A 203 13.63 18.88 -3.71
N GLU A 204 13.56 19.89 -4.58
CA GLU A 204 12.46 20.85 -4.61
C GLU A 204 11.11 20.21 -5.01
N PRO A 205 9.99 20.67 -4.44
CA PRO A 205 8.67 20.13 -4.74
C PRO A 205 8.25 20.44 -6.20
N CYS A 206 7.40 19.58 -6.76
CA CYS A 206 7.04 19.64 -8.19
C CYS A 206 6.36 20.97 -8.58
N ASN A 207 5.63 21.62 -7.67
CA ASN A 207 5.01 22.93 -7.92
C ASN A 207 6.04 24.03 -8.23
N VAL A 208 7.26 23.92 -7.70
CA VAL A 208 8.38 24.83 -7.97
C VAL A 208 9.09 24.42 -9.26
N ASN A 209 9.41 23.13 -9.40
CA ASN A 209 10.21 22.62 -10.51
C ASN A 209 9.50 22.51 -11.85
N CYS A 210 8.25 22.06 -11.82
CA CYS A 210 7.44 21.80 -13.00
C CYS A 210 6.50 22.97 -13.33
N GLY A 211 6.51 23.99 -12.47
CA GLY A 211 5.58 25.10 -12.51
C GLY A 211 4.19 24.72 -11.98
N SER A 212 3.38 25.76 -11.80
CA SER A 212 1.99 25.67 -11.35
C SER A 212 1.01 26.16 -12.42
N ASP A 213 1.43 26.14 -13.69
CA ASP A 213 0.57 26.53 -14.81
C ASP A 213 -0.63 25.55 -14.91
N PRO A 214 -1.88 26.05 -14.84
CA PRO A 214 -3.07 25.22 -15.03
C PRO A 214 -3.07 24.39 -16.32
N SER A 215 -2.35 24.84 -17.36
CA SER A 215 -2.21 24.11 -18.63
C SER A 215 -1.46 22.78 -18.49
N LEU A 216 -0.63 22.62 -17.46
CA LEU A 216 0.17 21.42 -17.19
C LEU A 216 -0.52 20.46 -16.22
N LEU A 217 -1.60 20.92 -15.57
CA LEU A 217 -2.33 20.19 -14.55
C LEU A 217 -3.60 19.54 -15.11
N VAL A 218 -4.02 18.46 -14.47
CA VAL A 218 -5.33 17.83 -14.68
C VAL A 218 -6.32 18.51 -13.74
N THR A 219 -7.39 19.08 -14.31
CA THR A 219 -8.49 19.64 -13.52
C THR A 219 -9.21 18.53 -12.77
N ARG A 220 -9.39 18.72 -11.45
CA ARG A 220 -10.08 17.80 -10.55
C ARG A 220 -11.11 18.60 -9.77
N ASP A 221 -12.34 18.12 -9.71
CA ASP A 221 -13.39 18.76 -8.92
C ASP A 221 -13.09 18.63 -7.42
N PRO A 222 -13.33 19.64 -6.58
CA PRO A 222 -13.19 19.50 -5.13
C PRO A 222 -14.06 18.35 -4.61
N ARG A 223 -13.61 17.68 -3.54
CA ARG A 223 -14.48 16.73 -2.84
C ARG A 223 -15.64 17.48 -2.21
N GLY A 224 -16.85 16.97 -2.42
CA GLY A 224 -18.07 17.53 -1.86
C GLY A 224 -18.28 17.10 -0.40
N GLU A 225 -19.34 17.62 0.20
CA GLU A 225 -19.74 17.31 1.60
C GLU A 225 -20.04 15.83 1.83
N TYR A 226 -20.47 15.12 0.79
CA TYR A 226 -20.84 13.70 0.84
C TYR A 226 -19.72 12.75 0.41
N ASP A 227 -18.55 13.30 0.03
CA ASP A 227 -17.40 12.50 -0.37
C ASP A 227 -16.51 12.22 0.85
N ASP A 228 -16.03 10.98 0.96
CA ASP A 228 -15.04 10.62 1.97
C ASP A 228 -13.72 11.37 1.74
N ASP A 229 -13.17 11.95 2.81
CA ASP A 229 -11.84 12.56 2.78
C ASP A 229 -11.04 12.25 4.07
N PRO A 230 -10.03 11.37 4.05
CA PRO A 230 -9.49 10.65 2.88
C PRO A 230 -10.47 9.60 2.31
N ALA A 231 -10.40 9.31 1.01
CA ALA A 231 -11.28 8.32 0.38
C ALA A 231 -10.66 6.91 0.43
N ILE A 232 -11.52 5.89 0.45
CA ILE A 232 -11.11 4.49 0.42
C ILE A 232 -11.45 3.87 -0.94
N HIS A 233 -10.42 3.44 -1.67
CA HIS A 233 -10.54 2.76 -2.95
C HIS A 233 -10.34 1.25 -2.79
N TYR A 234 -11.11 0.46 -3.53
CA TYR A 234 -11.01 -0.99 -3.55
C TYR A 234 -10.64 -1.45 -4.95
N GLY A 235 -9.55 -2.20 -5.09
CA GLY A 235 -9.10 -2.65 -6.40
C GLY A 235 -7.77 -3.36 -6.41
N ILE A 236 -7.13 -3.35 -7.58
CA ILE A 236 -5.89 -4.07 -7.81
C ILE A 236 -4.73 -3.16 -7.41
N ILE A 237 -3.77 -3.68 -6.65
CA ILE A 237 -2.55 -2.96 -6.32
C ILE A 237 -1.42 -3.49 -7.18
N ALA A 238 -0.76 -2.60 -7.92
CA ALA A 238 0.36 -2.92 -8.79
C ALA A 238 1.67 -3.02 -7.98
N SER A 239 2.50 -4.01 -8.32
CA SER A 239 3.67 -4.44 -7.57
C SER A 239 4.87 -4.71 -8.45
N ALA A 240 6.06 -4.37 -7.95
CA ALA A 240 7.32 -4.62 -8.63
C ALA A 240 8.51 -4.45 -7.68
N ASN A 241 9.67 -4.90 -8.16
CA ASN A 241 10.99 -4.60 -7.60
C ASN A 241 11.58 -3.29 -8.16
N GLN A 242 10.96 -2.72 -9.19
CA GLN A 242 11.39 -1.46 -9.82
C GLN A 242 10.43 -0.32 -9.47
N LEU A 243 11.00 0.83 -9.10
CA LEU A 243 10.23 2.03 -8.78
C LEU A 243 9.64 2.65 -10.05
N MET A 244 8.31 2.76 -10.09
CA MET A 244 7.60 3.44 -11.17
C MET A 244 7.70 4.96 -11.00
N LYS A 245 8.54 5.61 -11.82
CA LYS A 245 8.61 7.07 -11.94
C LYS A 245 8.08 7.62 -13.26
N ASP A 246 7.82 6.75 -14.24
CA ASP A 246 7.37 7.17 -15.57
C ASP A 246 5.84 7.34 -15.61
N ALA A 247 5.38 8.59 -15.72
CA ALA A 247 3.96 8.95 -15.77
C ALA A 247 3.23 8.39 -17.02
N LEU A 248 3.93 8.24 -18.15
CA LEU A 248 3.36 7.62 -19.36
C LEU A 248 3.17 6.13 -19.14
N THR A 249 4.16 5.46 -18.55
CA THR A 249 4.05 4.05 -18.18
C THR A 249 2.95 3.81 -17.15
N ARG A 250 2.86 4.63 -16.09
CA ARG A 250 1.75 4.60 -15.13
C ARG A 250 0.39 4.71 -15.84
N THR A 251 0.27 5.63 -16.80
CA THR A 251 -0.97 5.86 -17.56
C THR A 251 -1.32 4.67 -18.45
N LYS A 252 -0.31 4.06 -19.07
CA LYS A 252 -0.42 2.82 -19.85
C LYS A 252 -0.95 1.65 -19.02
N MET A 253 -0.36 1.42 -17.84
CA MET A 253 -0.81 0.40 -16.90
C MET A 253 -2.27 0.62 -16.47
N ARG A 254 -2.63 1.87 -16.15
CA ARG A 254 -4.00 2.25 -15.79
C ARG A 254 -5.02 1.91 -16.88
N LEU A 255 -4.69 2.19 -18.13
CA LEU A 255 -5.56 1.91 -19.28
C LEU A 255 -5.59 0.42 -19.67
N GLY A 256 -4.88 -0.43 -18.91
CA GLY A 256 -4.52 -1.80 -19.26
C GLY A 256 -3.82 -1.95 -20.62
N LYS A 257 -3.35 -0.82 -21.16
CA LYS A 257 -2.49 -0.76 -22.34
C LYS A 257 -1.04 -0.82 -21.87
N ALA A 258 -0.69 -1.97 -21.33
CA ALA A 258 0.63 -2.57 -21.30
C ALA A 258 1.88 -1.77 -20.89
N TRP A 259 2.66 -2.39 -19.98
CA TRP A 259 4.11 -2.28 -19.96
C TRP A 259 4.67 -3.33 -20.94
N ASN A 260 5.51 -2.90 -21.89
CA ASN A 260 6.06 -3.76 -22.95
C ASN A 260 5.02 -4.61 -23.71
N GLY A 261 3.75 -4.17 -23.80
CA GLY A 261 2.70 -4.84 -24.58
C GLY A 261 1.92 -6.01 -23.91
N ALA A 262 2.08 -6.28 -22.62
CA ALA A 262 1.17 -7.17 -21.88
C ALA A 262 -0.25 -6.57 -21.80
N GLU A 263 -1.25 -7.21 -22.41
CA GLU A 263 -2.64 -6.79 -22.25
C GLU A 263 -3.12 -7.07 -20.82
N LEU A 264 -3.49 -6.00 -20.11
CA LEU A 264 -4.38 -6.06 -18.96
C LEU A 264 -5.78 -5.86 -19.52
N HIS A 265 -6.71 -6.80 -19.37
CA HIS A 265 -8.11 -6.54 -19.72
C HIS A 265 -8.69 -5.51 -18.74
N PRO A 266 -8.89 -4.23 -19.14
CA PRO A 266 -9.13 -3.16 -18.19
C PRO A 266 -10.55 -2.65 -18.38
N ARG A 267 -11.48 -3.19 -17.61
CA ARG A 267 -12.71 -2.47 -17.32
C ARG A 267 -13.01 -2.66 -15.84
N ASN A 268 -12.64 -1.66 -15.02
CA ASN A 268 -13.16 -1.39 -13.65
C ASN A 268 -12.25 -1.60 -12.41
N SER A 269 -10.92 -1.63 -12.49
CA SER A 269 -10.08 -1.62 -11.27
C SER A 269 -9.53 -0.24 -10.91
N SER A 270 -9.61 0.14 -9.63
CA SER A 270 -8.72 1.16 -9.05
C SER A 270 -7.31 0.58 -8.99
N LEU A 271 -6.29 1.38 -9.34
CA LEU A 271 -4.89 0.97 -9.40
C LEU A 271 -4.05 1.91 -8.54
N VAL A 272 -3.24 1.34 -7.65
CA VAL A 272 -2.16 2.04 -6.94
C VAL A 272 -0.87 1.32 -7.27
N GLY A 273 0.11 2.07 -7.75
CA GLY A 273 1.44 1.57 -8.11
C GLY A 273 2.49 2.12 -7.16
N GLY A 274 3.20 1.23 -6.49
CA GLY A 274 4.43 1.56 -5.77
C GLY A 274 5.40 0.39 -5.91
N ASN A 275 6.58 0.50 -5.29
CA ASN A 275 7.43 -0.65 -5.01
C ASN A 275 6.69 -1.58 -4.04
N VAL A 276 5.67 -2.29 -4.51
CA VAL A 276 4.99 -3.25 -3.67
C VAL A 276 5.86 -4.48 -3.61
N CYS A 277 6.33 -4.74 -2.40
CA CYS A 277 6.87 -6.01 -2.01
C CYS A 277 5.72 -7.00 -1.80
N ASN A 278 5.42 -7.86 -2.78
CA ASN A 278 4.69 -9.09 -2.48
C ASN A 278 5.24 -10.24 -3.34
N LYS A 279 5.93 -11.20 -2.69
CA LYS A 279 6.22 -12.50 -3.29
C LYS A 279 5.27 -13.45 -2.59
N GLN A 280 4.51 -14.19 -3.38
CA GLN A 280 3.93 -15.42 -2.92
C GLN A 280 5.06 -16.46 -2.82
N LEU A 281 5.78 -16.47 -1.69
CA LEU A 281 6.63 -17.58 -1.30
C LEU A 281 5.83 -18.48 -0.36
N PHE A 282 4.80 -19.13 -0.87
CA PHE A 282 3.99 -20.06 -0.08
C PHE A 282 3.58 -21.24 -0.94
N SER A 283 4.43 -22.25 -1.03
CA SER A 283 4.06 -23.52 -1.69
C SER A 283 3.37 -24.50 -0.72
N ASN A 284 2.96 -24.10 0.49
CA ASN A 284 2.15 -24.92 1.40
C ASN A 284 1.34 -24.16 2.49
N GLN A 285 1.35 -22.82 2.51
CA GLN A 285 0.48 -21.97 3.36
C GLN A 285 0.11 -20.66 2.63
N SER A 286 -0.55 -20.76 1.49
CA SER A 286 -0.78 -19.69 0.50
C SER A 286 -1.84 -18.64 0.87
N GLU A 287 -2.30 -18.60 2.12
CA GLU A 287 -3.56 -17.94 2.48
C GLU A 287 -3.41 -16.80 3.51
N MET A 288 -2.38 -15.95 3.48
CA MET A 288 -2.21 -15.01 4.61
C MET A 288 -2.11 -13.52 4.28
N LEU A 289 -1.64 -13.09 3.11
CA LEU A 289 -1.27 -11.67 2.92
C LEU A 289 -2.36 -10.83 2.23
N THR A 290 -2.86 -9.78 2.91
CA THR A 290 -3.63 -8.68 2.29
C THR A 290 -2.81 -7.40 2.25
N THR A 291 -2.91 -6.63 1.16
CA THR A 291 -2.18 -5.36 1.02
C THR A 291 -3.12 -4.16 1.19
N ILE A 292 -2.74 -3.22 2.07
CA ILE A 292 -3.42 -1.93 2.23
C ILE A 292 -2.38 -0.84 1.96
N ARG A 293 -2.71 0.13 1.11
CA ARG A 293 -1.81 1.23 0.79
C ARG A 293 -2.44 2.57 1.12
N ILE A 294 -1.65 3.43 1.75
CA ILE A 294 -1.96 4.87 1.82
C ILE A 294 -1.25 5.51 0.64
N SER A 295 -2.01 6.20 -0.19
CA SER A 295 -1.48 6.86 -1.37
C SER A 295 -0.66 8.08 -0.96
N ASN A 296 0.56 8.13 -1.48
CA ASN A 296 1.42 9.28 -1.41
C ASN A 296 2.00 9.52 -2.81
N LEU A 297 1.81 10.72 -3.33
CA LEU A 297 2.32 11.21 -4.61
C LEU A 297 3.47 12.22 -4.39
N THR A 298 3.85 12.56 -3.16
CA THR A 298 4.78 13.66 -2.91
C THR A 298 6.26 13.33 -2.89
N SER A 299 6.71 12.18 -3.39
CA SER A 299 8.17 11.93 -3.39
C SER A 299 8.79 11.31 -4.64
N TYR A 300 8.04 10.89 -5.65
CA TYR A 300 8.66 10.23 -6.80
C TYR A 300 7.97 10.60 -8.10
N ALA A 301 8.29 11.81 -8.55
CA ALA A 301 8.39 12.11 -9.96
C ALA A 301 9.85 11.94 -10.44
#